data_AF-A0A6A5GTB6-F1
#
_entry.id   AF-A0A6A5GTB6-F1
#
_cell.length_a   1.000
_cell.length_b   1.000
_cell.length_c   1.000
_cell.angle_alpha   90.00
_cell.angle_beta   90.00
_cell.angle_gamma   90.00
#
_symmetry.space_group_name_H-M   'P 1'
#
loop_
_entity.id
_entity.type
_entity.pdbx_description
1 polymer ?
#
loop_
_entity_poly.entity_id
_entity_poly.type
_entity_poly.pdbx_seq_one_letter_code
_entity_poly.pdbx_strand_id
1 'polypeptide(L)'
;MTSDFLPDNESYYQFYKEQAELNGYYKYSCHFIPFITLPIYAEACYCILYKCKQFSPKYVTILQIHMFLHFFGEIYWTVLLLPVIVLPSIGISTEGFLSVLRISSSWQIFIMCGILQISTATMIHLLIYRLKFAVPPDASRAIKIGADLTNGFYYFTAIFCTCAIGFMDEDQKVAKSRIIHKYLVPPPNLWEDNYVTTDRENPNFKYYVYITVAEIMILIINIIVVPTVSFHFLSKNRTEKSEKLAQAHKQTLQVLVFQLAIHCIFHLLPLVCFTWSAIFRTKNIALLSVGLLIWALHGAACTLALILANKPFRLTTATHLKTDLAAIGPYLLKSPGFVDQCQNKFSPMSLIFECFDGFVWANESADFSSVLFHKNLRMFEPEALFVCRLVTKFPRAN
;
A
#
# COMPACT_ATOMS: atom_id res chain seq x y z
N MET A 1 -19.64 -21.33 -30.15
CA MET A 1 -20.24 -21.75 -28.87
C MET A 1 -19.70 -20.83 -27.80
N THR A 2 -20.47 -19.81 -27.42
CA THR A 2 -20.18 -19.03 -26.22
C THR A 2 -20.35 -19.98 -25.04
N SER A 3 -19.26 -20.34 -24.35
CA SER A 3 -19.41 -20.98 -23.06
C SER A 3 -20.02 -19.93 -22.15
N ASP A 4 -21.30 -20.09 -21.83
CA ASP A 4 -22.00 -19.18 -20.94
C ASP A 4 -21.19 -19.02 -19.63
N PHE A 5 -21.18 -17.80 -19.09
CA PHE A 5 -20.39 -17.51 -17.89
C PHE A 5 -20.79 -18.44 -16.73
N LEU A 6 -22.06 -18.80 -16.65
CA LEU A 6 -22.59 -19.87 -15.80
C LEU A 6 -23.63 -20.68 -16.61
N PRO A 7 -23.85 -21.97 -16.25
CA PRO A 7 -24.61 -22.89 -17.09
C PRO A 7 -26.13 -22.62 -17.12
N ASP A 8 -26.68 -21.98 -16.08
CA ASP A 8 -28.12 -21.79 -15.92
C ASP A 8 -28.46 -20.58 -15.01
N ASN A 9 -29.74 -20.20 -15.00
CA ASN A 9 -30.25 -19.06 -14.23
C ASN A 9 -30.06 -19.22 -12.71
N GLU A 10 -30.17 -20.44 -12.18
CA GLU A 10 -30.04 -20.70 -10.74
C GLU A 10 -28.60 -20.43 -10.28
N SER A 11 -27.62 -20.89 -11.07
CA SER A 11 -26.20 -20.61 -10.85
C SER A 11 -25.92 -19.11 -10.84
N TYR A 12 -26.52 -18.35 -11.75
CA TYR A 12 -26.42 -16.88 -11.75
C TYR A 12 -27.02 -16.26 -10.48
N TYR A 13 -28.20 -16.72 -10.03
CA TYR A 13 -28.83 -16.21 -8.82
C TYR A 13 -27.95 -16.44 -7.58
N GLN A 14 -27.41 -17.65 -7.41
CA GLN A 14 -26.50 -17.96 -6.31
C GLN A 14 -25.21 -17.12 -6.39
N PHE A 15 -24.66 -16.95 -7.60
CA PHE A 15 -23.48 -16.12 -7.82
C PHE A 15 -23.72 -14.65 -7.42
N TYR A 16 -24.84 -14.06 -7.82
CA TYR A 16 -25.16 -12.68 -7.45
C TYR A 16 -25.42 -12.51 -5.96
N LYS A 17 -26.00 -13.52 -5.31
CA LYS A 17 -26.19 -13.54 -3.86
C LYS A 17 -24.85 -13.53 -3.12
N GLU A 18 -23.92 -14.40 -3.51
CA GLU A 18 -22.56 -14.45 -2.96
C GLU A 18 -21.81 -13.14 -3.20
N GLN A 19 -21.87 -12.61 -4.42
CA GLN A 19 -21.26 -11.32 -4.76
C GLN A 19 -21.83 -10.19 -3.90
N ALA A 20 -23.15 -10.13 -3.69
CA ALA A 20 -23.77 -9.11 -2.85
C ALA A 20 -23.30 -9.19 -1.39
N GLU A 21 -23.15 -10.40 -0.84
CA GLU A 21 -22.65 -10.61 0.52
C GLU A 21 -21.19 -10.13 0.67
N LEU A 22 -20.31 -10.56 -0.23
CA LEU A 22 -18.88 -10.19 -0.20
C LEU A 22 -18.68 -8.68 -0.42
N ASN A 23 -19.44 -8.09 -1.35
CA ASN A 23 -19.48 -6.65 -1.53
C ASN A 23 -19.99 -5.93 -0.28
N GLY A 24 -20.92 -6.54 0.46
CA GLY A 24 -21.38 -6.06 1.77
C GLY A 24 -20.26 -5.98 2.81
N TYR A 25 -19.47 -7.06 2.97
CA TYR A 25 -18.32 -7.07 3.89
C TYR A 25 -17.26 -6.05 3.51
N TYR A 26 -16.96 -5.90 2.22
CA TYR A 26 -16.04 -4.88 1.73
C TYR A 26 -16.54 -3.46 2.09
N LYS A 27 -17.80 -3.15 1.77
CA LYS A 27 -18.39 -1.83 2.07
C LYS A 27 -18.35 -1.52 3.57
N TYR A 28 -18.75 -2.49 4.40
CA TYR A 28 -18.67 -2.34 5.85
C TYR A 28 -17.23 -2.03 6.28
N SER A 29 -16.25 -2.80 5.80
CA SER A 29 -14.84 -2.58 6.12
C SER A 29 -14.37 -1.18 5.73
N CYS A 30 -14.71 -0.69 4.54
CA CYS A 30 -14.38 0.66 4.09
C CYS A 30 -14.91 1.75 5.03
N HIS A 31 -16.11 1.60 5.60
CA HIS A 31 -16.63 2.58 6.56
C HIS A 31 -15.83 2.63 7.87
N PHE A 32 -15.22 1.52 8.30
CA PHE A 32 -14.41 1.48 9.52
C PHE A 32 -12.96 1.90 9.31
N ILE A 33 -12.41 1.75 8.10
CA ILE A 33 -11.02 2.07 7.78
C ILE A 33 -10.63 3.46 8.29
N PRO A 34 -11.34 4.56 7.95
CA PRO A 34 -10.95 5.90 8.39
C PRO A 34 -10.82 6.05 9.90
N PHE A 35 -11.66 5.37 10.69
CA PHE A 35 -11.58 5.44 12.15
C PHE A 35 -10.32 4.76 12.70
N ILE A 36 -9.86 3.69 12.04
CA ILE A 36 -8.67 2.94 12.42
C ILE A 36 -7.39 3.66 11.97
N THR A 37 -7.42 4.30 10.81
CA THR A 37 -6.25 4.92 10.18
C THR A 37 -6.06 6.38 10.58
N LEU A 38 -7.10 7.08 11.03
CA LEU A 38 -7.02 8.48 11.45
C LEU A 38 -5.92 8.76 12.49
N PRO A 39 -5.69 7.92 13.53
CA PRO A 39 -4.57 8.10 14.45
C PRO A 39 -3.21 8.09 13.77
N ILE A 40 -3.03 7.25 12.74
CA ILE A 40 -1.78 7.16 11.97
C ILE A 40 -1.53 8.47 11.22
N TYR A 41 -2.55 9.01 10.56
CA TYR A 41 -2.44 10.29 9.84
C TYR A 41 -2.24 11.47 10.78
N ALA A 42 -2.93 11.49 11.93
CA ALA A 42 -2.77 12.54 12.94
C ALA A 42 -1.34 12.58 13.48
N GLU A 43 -0.78 11.41 13.82
CA GLU A 43 0.59 11.29 14.32
C GLU A 43 1.62 11.68 13.25
N ALA A 44 1.43 11.24 12.00
CA ALA A 44 2.28 11.66 10.89
C ALA A 44 2.24 13.18 10.68
N CYS A 45 1.04 13.78 10.71
CA CYS A 45 0.86 15.21 10.57
C CYS A 45 1.58 15.98 11.68
N TYR A 46 1.42 15.56 12.94
CA TYR A 46 2.14 16.14 14.06
C TYR A 46 3.66 16.06 13.87
N CYS A 47 4.18 14.89 13.51
CA CYS A 47 5.60 14.69 13.25
C CYS A 47 6.12 15.60 12.12
N ILE A 48 5.38 15.72 11.02
CA ILE A 48 5.78 16.55 9.88
C ILE A 48 5.80 18.03 10.25
N LEU A 49 4.81 18.52 10.99
CA LEU A 49 4.72 19.94 11.34
C LEU A 49 5.74 20.36 12.40
N TYR A 50 5.99 19.50 13.40
CA TYR A 50 6.76 19.90 14.58
C TYR A 50 8.18 19.31 14.65
N LYS A 51 8.44 18.15 14.04
CA LYS A 51 9.73 17.44 14.14
C LYS A 51 10.60 17.55 12.89
N CYS A 52 10.08 18.10 11.79
CA CYS A 52 10.84 18.27 10.55
C CYS A 52 11.68 19.54 10.43
N LYS A 53 11.84 20.35 11.49
CA LYS A 53 12.59 21.62 11.45
C LYS A 53 14.05 21.49 10.96
N GLN A 54 14.63 20.29 11.09
CA GLN A 54 15.99 19.97 10.65
C GLN A 54 16.11 19.64 9.15
N PHE A 55 14.99 19.41 8.45
CA PHE A 55 15.00 19.05 7.03
C PHE A 55 14.87 20.27 6.13
N SER A 56 15.27 20.11 4.86
CA SER A 56 15.07 21.13 3.84
C SER A 56 13.58 21.48 3.69
N PRO A 57 13.20 22.76 3.58
CA PRO A 57 11.81 23.17 3.36
C PRO A 57 11.16 22.45 2.17
N LYS A 58 11.92 22.24 1.08
CA LYS A 58 11.43 21.52 -0.11
C LYS A 58 11.02 20.08 0.21
N TYR A 59 11.83 19.37 1.01
CA TYR A 59 11.51 18.01 1.44
C TYR A 59 10.23 17.96 2.28
N VAL A 60 10.10 18.90 3.22
CA VAL A 60 8.93 18.99 4.10
C VAL A 60 7.67 19.27 3.29
N THR A 61 7.72 20.17 2.30
CA THR A 61 6.58 20.43 1.42
C THR A 61 6.16 19.19 0.64
N ILE A 62 7.11 18.43 0.06
CA ILE A 62 6.79 17.19 -0.65
C ILE A 62 6.16 16.18 0.31
N LEU A 63 6.67 16.09 1.54
CA LEU A 63 6.15 15.20 2.57
C LEU A 63 4.73 15.55 3.00
N GLN A 64 4.43 16.85 3.13
CA GLN A 64 3.09 17.37 3.41
C GLN A 64 2.12 17.03 2.28
N ILE A 65 2.51 17.27 1.03
CA ILE A 65 1.69 16.95 -0.15
C ILE A 65 1.43 15.45 -0.21
N HIS A 66 2.45 14.62 -0.02
CA HIS A 66 2.35 13.17 -0.02
C HIS A 66 1.37 12.67 1.05
N MET A 67 1.51 13.15 2.29
CA MET A 67 0.61 12.80 3.40
C MET A 67 -0.83 13.25 3.12
N PHE A 68 -1.01 14.48 2.64
CA PHE A 68 -2.32 15.01 2.28
C PHE A 68 -3.00 14.19 1.19
N LEU A 69 -2.30 13.86 0.11
CA LEU A 69 -2.84 13.05 -0.99
C LEU A 69 -3.22 11.65 -0.54
N HIS A 70 -2.42 11.02 0.33
CA HIS A 70 -2.75 9.70 0.87
C HIS A 70 -3.93 9.73 1.83
N PHE A 71 -4.05 10.76 2.67
CA PHE A 71 -5.21 10.94 3.54
C PHE A 71 -6.47 11.21 2.72
N PHE A 72 -6.40 12.18 1.80
CA PHE A 72 -7.51 12.53 0.93
C PHE A 72 -7.93 11.36 0.04
N GLY A 73 -6.98 10.62 -0.53
CA GLY A 73 -7.26 9.46 -1.36
C GLY A 73 -7.94 8.32 -0.61
N GLU A 74 -7.60 8.09 0.66
CA GLU A 74 -8.28 7.09 1.49
C GLU A 74 -9.72 7.50 1.80
N ILE A 75 -9.95 8.75 2.21
CA ILE A 75 -11.30 9.30 2.43
C ILE A 75 -12.10 9.28 1.11
N TYR A 76 -11.45 9.63 0.00
CA TYR A 76 -12.09 9.60 -1.32
C TYR A 76 -12.54 8.18 -1.67
N TRP A 77 -11.66 7.19 -1.53
CA TRP A 77 -11.99 5.80 -1.82
C TRP A 77 -13.07 5.22 -0.91
N THR A 78 -12.97 5.46 0.40
CA THR A 78 -13.79 4.78 1.41
C THR A 78 -15.13 5.45 1.68
N VAL A 79 -15.22 6.77 1.52
CA VAL A 79 -16.43 7.56 1.84
C VAL A 79 -17.05 8.17 0.59
N LEU A 80 -16.23 8.79 -0.27
CA LEU A 80 -16.75 9.59 -1.39
C LEU A 80 -17.12 8.73 -2.61
N LEU A 81 -16.25 7.80 -3.02
CA LEU A 81 -16.40 6.93 -4.19
C LEU A 81 -17.05 5.59 -3.84
N LEU A 82 -16.51 4.90 -2.82
CA LEU A 82 -16.84 3.52 -2.43
C LEU A 82 -17.07 2.59 -3.65
N PRO A 83 -16.00 2.20 -4.37
CA PRO A 83 -16.13 1.43 -5.59
C PRO A 83 -16.40 -0.05 -5.28
N VAL A 84 -17.38 -0.64 -5.95
CA VAL A 84 -17.79 -2.04 -5.81
C VAL A 84 -17.69 -2.73 -7.16
N ILE A 85 -17.01 -3.87 -7.23
CA ILE A 85 -16.91 -4.63 -8.48
C ILE A 85 -18.15 -5.48 -8.68
N VAL A 86 -18.59 -5.52 -9.94
CA VAL A 86 -19.79 -6.25 -10.37
C VAL A 86 -19.43 -7.14 -11.54
N LEU A 87 -19.32 -8.43 -11.28
CA LEU A 87 -19.20 -9.49 -12.30
C LEU A 87 -20.60 -9.90 -12.79
N PRO A 88 -20.74 -10.54 -13.97
CA PRO A 88 -19.70 -11.07 -14.87
C PRO A 88 -19.10 -10.07 -15.86
N SER A 89 -19.64 -8.86 -15.94
CA SER A 89 -19.05 -7.74 -16.68
C SER A 89 -17.84 -7.18 -15.93
N ILE A 90 -16.96 -6.44 -16.62
CA ILE A 90 -15.89 -5.69 -15.97
C ILE A 90 -16.50 -4.33 -15.57
N GLY A 91 -17.38 -4.38 -14.57
CA GLY A 91 -18.16 -3.25 -14.12
C GLY A 91 -17.80 -2.81 -12.71
N ILE A 92 -17.94 -1.51 -12.47
CA ILE A 92 -17.76 -0.86 -11.17
C ILE A 92 -19.04 -0.07 -10.87
N SER A 93 -19.64 -0.37 -9.72
CA SER A 93 -20.67 0.47 -9.13
C SER A 93 -20.04 1.39 -8.09
N THR A 94 -20.34 2.68 -8.14
CA THR A 94 -19.86 3.65 -7.15
C THR A 94 -20.95 3.88 -6.11
N GLU A 95 -20.70 3.52 -4.87
CA GLU A 95 -21.73 3.49 -3.80
C GLU A 95 -21.48 4.55 -2.72
N GLY A 96 -20.54 5.47 -2.96
CA GLY A 96 -20.13 6.49 -2.00
C GLY A 96 -21.02 7.72 -2.00
N PHE A 97 -20.65 8.68 -1.16
CA PHE A 97 -21.39 9.94 -0.99
C PHE A 97 -21.53 10.74 -2.30
N LEU A 98 -20.55 10.69 -3.20
CA LEU A 98 -20.62 11.41 -4.48
C LEU A 98 -21.70 10.83 -5.41
N SER A 99 -21.99 9.53 -5.32
CA SER A 99 -23.10 8.91 -6.04
C SER A 99 -24.46 9.37 -5.51
N VAL A 100 -24.58 9.62 -4.21
CA VAL A 100 -25.79 10.24 -3.62
C VAL A 100 -26.03 11.64 -4.20
N LEU A 101 -24.96 12.38 -4.46
CA LEU A 101 -24.99 13.68 -5.15
C LEU A 101 -25.17 13.58 -6.67
N ARG A 102 -25.33 12.37 -7.22
CA ARG A 102 -25.48 12.10 -8.66
C ARG A 102 -24.30 12.57 -9.51
N ILE A 103 -23.10 12.56 -8.94
CA ILE A 103 -21.87 12.77 -9.72
C ILE A 103 -21.60 11.52 -10.56
N SER A 104 -21.31 11.69 -11.85
CA SER A 104 -21.06 10.57 -12.78
C SER A 104 -19.92 9.67 -12.28
N SER A 105 -20.18 8.36 -12.24
CA SER A 105 -19.22 7.35 -11.78
C SER A 105 -17.92 7.33 -12.59
N SER A 106 -17.98 7.57 -13.91
CA SER A 106 -16.78 7.69 -14.75
C SER A 106 -15.86 8.80 -14.25
N TRP A 107 -16.44 9.95 -13.87
CA TRP A 107 -15.67 11.07 -13.28
C TRP A 107 -15.12 10.73 -11.90
N GLN A 108 -15.89 10.04 -11.06
CA GLN A 108 -15.41 9.65 -9.73
C GLN A 108 -14.20 8.71 -9.83
N ILE A 109 -14.26 7.72 -10.73
CA ILE A 109 -13.15 6.78 -10.97
C ILE A 109 -11.95 7.51 -11.57
N PHE A 110 -12.16 8.40 -12.55
CA PHE A 110 -11.10 9.20 -13.16
C PHE A 110 -10.33 10.03 -12.12
N ILE A 111 -11.05 10.73 -11.24
CA ILE A 111 -10.45 11.51 -10.15
C ILE A 111 -9.65 10.61 -9.22
N MET A 112 -10.20 9.46 -8.82
CA MET A 112 -9.50 8.52 -7.94
C MET A 112 -8.23 7.96 -8.59
N CYS A 113 -8.27 7.57 -9.87
CA CYS A 113 -7.10 7.16 -10.62
C CYS A 113 -6.04 8.27 -10.60
N GLY A 114 -6.42 9.52 -10.83
CA GLY A 114 -5.50 10.67 -10.74
C GLY A 114 -4.87 10.83 -9.36
N ILE A 115 -5.65 10.72 -8.29
CA ILE A 115 -5.14 10.79 -6.90
C ILE A 115 -4.12 9.68 -6.65
N LEU A 116 -4.42 8.44 -7.06
CA LEU A 116 -3.51 7.30 -6.91
C LEU A 116 -2.20 7.50 -7.68
N GLN A 117 -2.30 7.92 -8.94
CA GLN A 117 -1.13 8.13 -9.80
C GLN A 117 -0.22 9.24 -9.28
N ILE A 118 -0.79 10.37 -8.86
CA ILE A 118 -0.02 11.47 -8.27
C ILE A 118 0.58 11.02 -6.92
N SER A 119 -0.15 10.25 -6.12
CA SER A 119 0.37 9.70 -4.85
C SER A 119 1.59 8.81 -5.10
N THR A 120 1.53 7.89 -6.07
CA THR A 120 2.67 7.05 -6.48
C THR A 120 3.85 7.90 -6.96
N ALA A 121 3.62 8.94 -7.78
CA ALA A 121 4.67 9.85 -8.22
C ALA A 121 5.34 10.59 -7.06
N THR A 122 4.58 11.08 -6.07
CA THR A 122 5.15 11.73 -4.88
C THR A 122 5.96 10.78 -4.01
N MET A 123 5.55 9.51 -3.91
CA MET A 123 6.33 8.49 -3.21
C MET A 123 7.69 8.30 -3.88
N ILE A 124 7.72 8.11 -5.21
CA ILE A 124 8.97 7.93 -5.96
C ILE A 124 9.86 9.18 -5.84
N HIS A 125 9.27 10.38 -5.88
CA HIS A 125 9.99 11.62 -5.65
C HIS A 125 10.65 11.66 -4.26
N LEU A 126 9.95 11.26 -3.20
CA LEU A 126 10.53 11.15 -1.85
C LEU A 126 11.68 10.13 -1.79
N LEU A 127 11.54 8.98 -2.47
CA LEU A 127 12.60 7.96 -2.54
C LEU A 127 13.84 8.50 -3.25
N ILE A 128 13.66 9.14 -4.41
CA ILE A 128 14.75 9.76 -5.17
C ILE A 128 15.40 10.89 -4.36
N TYR A 129 14.61 11.69 -3.66
CA TYR A 129 15.13 12.74 -2.79
C TYR A 129 16.02 12.16 -1.69
N ARG A 130 15.59 11.08 -1.02
CA ARG A 130 16.43 10.39 -0.02
C ARG A 130 17.70 9.80 -0.63
N LEU A 131 17.62 9.25 -1.84
CA LEU A 131 18.80 8.77 -2.57
C LEU A 131 19.77 9.91 -2.88
N LYS A 132 19.29 11.09 -3.31
CA LYS A 132 20.13 12.27 -3.56
C LYS A 132 20.89 12.74 -2.31
N PHE A 133 20.30 12.60 -1.12
CA PHE A 133 20.99 12.91 0.15
C PHE A 133 22.09 11.90 0.48
N ALA A 134 21.94 10.64 0.07
CA ALA A 134 22.96 9.61 0.25
C ALA A 134 24.11 9.71 -0.78
N VAL A 135 23.83 10.29 -1.95
CA VAL A 135 24.82 10.51 -3.01
C VAL A 135 25.78 11.65 -2.62
N PRO A 136 27.12 11.46 -2.70
CA PRO A 136 28.08 12.49 -2.33
C PRO A 136 27.95 13.77 -3.20
N PRO A 137 28.33 14.94 -2.65
CA PRO A 137 28.26 16.21 -3.37
C PRO A 137 29.09 16.20 -4.67
N ASP A 138 30.16 15.43 -4.72
CA ASP A 138 31.08 15.31 -5.86
C ASP A 138 30.58 14.34 -6.94
N ALA A 139 29.39 13.74 -6.76
CA ALA A 139 28.79 12.91 -7.78
C ALA A 139 28.53 13.69 -9.07
N SER A 140 28.77 13.01 -10.21
CA SER A 140 28.63 13.57 -11.54
C SER A 140 27.32 14.33 -11.73
N ARG A 141 27.41 15.50 -12.36
CA ARG A 141 26.26 16.32 -12.75
C ARG A 141 25.21 15.52 -13.52
N ALA A 142 25.64 14.52 -14.30
CA ALA A 142 24.76 13.62 -15.05
C ALA A 142 23.83 12.81 -14.14
N ILE A 143 24.28 12.37 -12.96
CA ILE A 143 23.46 11.61 -12.00
C ILE A 143 22.39 12.50 -11.38
N LYS A 144 22.76 13.75 -11.03
CA LYS A 144 21.84 14.72 -10.44
C LYS A 144 20.73 15.11 -11.43
N ILE A 145 21.12 15.41 -12.68
CA ILE A 145 20.20 15.69 -13.79
C ILE A 145 19.35 14.46 -14.10
N GLY A 146 19.96 13.28 -14.19
CA GLY A 146 19.25 12.02 -14.47
C GLY A 146 18.13 11.77 -13.45
N ALA A 147 18.41 11.95 -12.16
CA ALA A 147 17.40 11.80 -11.11
C ALA A 147 16.29 12.86 -11.17
N ASP A 148 16.58 14.10 -11.60
CA ASP A 148 15.52 15.11 -11.83
C ASP A 148 14.68 14.80 -13.06
N LEU A 149 15.30 14.32 -14.15
CA LEU A 149 14.60 13.84 -15.34
C LEU A 149 13.72 12.64 -15.02
N THR A 150 14.21 11.71 -14.20
CA THR A 150 13.43 10.57 -13.71
C THR A 150 12.21 11.03 -12.92
N ASN A 151 12.34 12.01 -12.01
CA ASN A 151 11.19 12.59 -11.32
C ASN A 151 10.18 13.20 -12.30
N GLY A 152 10.64 14.02 -13.24
CA GLY A 152 9.78 14.62 -14.26
C GLY A 152 9.05 13.59 -15.12
N PHE A 153 9.76 12.52 -15.50
CA PHE A 153 9.20 11.39 -16.23
C PHE A 153 8.07 10.69 -15.46
N TYR A 154 8.18 10.54 -14.14
CA TYR A 154 7.11 9.92 -13.35
C TYR A 154 5.86 10.79 -13.24
N TYR A 155 6.01 12.09 -13.03
CA TYR A 155 4.85 12.98 -13.05
C TYR A 155 4.19 13.02 -14.43
N PHE A 156 4.99 13.01 -15.49
CA PHE A 156 4.47 12.90 -16.85
C PHE A 156 3.73 11.57 -17.07
N THR A 157 4.30 10.45 -16.63
CA THR A 157 3.68 9.12 -16.74
C THR A 157 2.36 9.06 -15.95
N ALA A 158 2.35 9.59 -14.72
CA ALA A 158 1.14 9.65 -13.90
C ALA A 158 0.00 10.44 -14.59
N ILE A 159 0.32 11.60 -15.16
CA ILE A 159 -0.63 12.42 -15.91
C ILE A 159 -1.08 11.68 -17.19
N PHE A 160 -0.13 11.14 -17.95
CA PHE A 160 -0.40 10.44 -19.20
C PHE A 160 -1.31 9.23 -18.99
N CYS A 161 -1.01 8.35 -18.01
CA CYS A 161 -1.84 7.19 -17.69
C CYS A 161 -3.25 7.60 -17.26
N THR A 162 -3.37 8.64 -16.42
CA THR A 162 -4.68 9.14 -15.97
C THR A 162 -5.50 9.66 -17.15
N CYS A 163 -4.91 10.51 -18.00
CA CYS A 163 -5.58 11.05 -19.18
C CYS A 163 -5.93 9.95 -20.18
N ALA A 164 -5.07 8.96 -20.36
CA ALA A 164 -5.33 7.85 -21.25
C ALA A 164 -6.56 7.04 -20.82
N ILE A 165 -6.76 6.81 -19.52
CA ILE A 165 -8.00 6.19 -19.01
C ILE A 165 -9.22 7.06 -19.34
N GLY A 166 -9.11 8.38 -19.23
CA GLY A 166 -10.20 9.30 -19.59
C GLY A 166 -10.57 9.27 -21.08
N PHE A 167 -9.59 9.19 -21.98
CA PHE A 167 -9.83 9.04 -23.43
C PHE A 167 -10.43 7.69 -23.82
N MET A 168 -10.47 6.76 -22.87
CA MET A 168 -11.00 5.42 -23.04
C MET A 168 -12.38 5.23 -22.45
N ASP A 169 -13.01 6.30 -21.94
CA ASP A 169 -14.41 6.27 -21.51
C ASP A 169 -15.30 5.89 -22.69
N GLU A 170 -16.20 4.96 -22.44
CA GLU A 170 -17.08 4.40 -23.44
C GLU A 170 -18.52 4.88 -23.22
N ASP A 171 -19.29 5.06 -24.30
CA ASP A 171 -20.73 5.30 -24.20
C ASP A 171 -21.39 4.14 -23.43
N GLN A 172 -21.84 4.47 -22.22
CA GLN A 172 -22.42 3.50 -21.29
C GLN A 172 -23.70 2.87 -21.81
N LYS A 173 -24.46 3.52 -22.70
CA LYS A 173 -25.64 2.89 -23.32
C LYS A 173 -25.23 1.73 -24.23
N VAL A 174 -24.18 1.95 -25.03
CA VAL A 174 -23.65 0.92 -25.93
C VAL A 174 -23.01 -0.20 -25.12
N ALA A 175 -22.22 0.12 -24.09
CA ALA A 175 -21.60 -0.87 -23.23
C ALA A 175 -22.62 -1.76 -22.50
N LYS A 176 -23.65 -1.16 -21.89
CA LYS A 176 -24.73 -1.87 -21.19
C LYS A 176 -25.58 -2.70 -22.15
N SER A 177 -25.84 -2.19 -23.36
CA SER A 177 -26.54 -2.95 -24.40
C SER A 177 -25.76 -4.17 -24.89
N ARG A 178 -24.42 -4.17 -24.90
CA ARG A 178 -23.67 -5.39 -25.24
C ARG A 178 -23.77 -6.45 -24.15
N ILE A 179 -23.75 -6.04 -22.88
CA ILE A 179 -23.84 -6.95 -21.74
C ILE A 179 -25.16 -7.72 -21.73
N ILE A 180 -26.28 -7.07 -22.06
CA ILE A 180 -27.60 -7.72 -22.06
C ILE A 180 -27.69 -8.87 -23.09
N HIS A 181 -26.95 -8.77 -24.20
CA HIS A 181 -26.93 -9.78 -25.25
C HIS A 181 -25.88 -10.87 -25.00
N LYS A 182 -24.97 -10.65 -24.05
CA LYS A 182 -23.80 -11.49 -23.81
C LYS A 182 -23.98 -12.49 -22.67
N TYR A 183 -24.76 -12.13 -21.66
CA TYR A 183 -24.96 -12.96 -20.48
C TYR A 183 -26.43 -13.38 -20.39
N LEU A 184 -26.65 -14.65 -20.04
CA LEU A 184 -27.98 -15.22 -19.83
C LEU A 184 -28.76 -14.43 -18.78
N VAL A 185 -28.09 -14.08 -17.68
CA VAL A 185 -28.60 -13.15 -16.67
C VAL A 185 -27.61 -11.98 -16.56
N PRO A 186 -28.02 -10.74 -16.89
CA PRO A 186 -27.17 -9.57 -16.72
C PRO A 186 -27.08 -9.14 -15.24
N PRO A 187 -26.07 -8.32 -14.87
CA PRO A 187 -26.00 -7.75 -13.53
C PRO A 187 -27.29 -7.03 -13.11
N PRO A 188 -27.74 -7.17 -11.86
CA PRO A 188 -29.01 -6.59 -11.41
C PRO A 188 -29.01 -5.05 -11.45
N ASN A 189 -27.86 -4.42 -11.23
CA ASN A 189 -27.68 -2.97 -11.24
C ASN A 189 -27.26 -2.41 -12.61
N LEU A 190 -27.41 -3.18 -13.70
CA LEU A 190 -26.93 -2.81 -15.04
C LEU A 190 -27.38 -1.39 -15.46
N TRP A 191 -28.62 -1.02 -15.15
CA TRP A 191 -29.21 0.25 -15.58
C TRP A 191 -29.10 1.38 -14.56
N GLU A 192 -28.44 1.16 -13.44
CA GLU A 192 -28.23 2.21 -12.45
C GLU A 192 -27.21 3.24 -12.97
N ASP A 193 -27.45 4.52 -12.67
CA ASP A 193 -26.60 5.63 -13.09
C ASP A 193 -25.21 5.58 -12.45
N ASN A 194 -25.13 4.98 -11.25
CA ASN A 194 -23.89 4.80 -10.49
C ASN A 194 -23.07 3.58 -10.97
N TYR A 195 -23.56 2.85 -11.97
CA TYR A 195 -22.91 1.66 -12.51
C TYR A 195 -22.30 1.96 -13.88
N VAL A 196 -20.98 1.82 -13.95
CA VAL A 196 -20.19 1.97 -15.18
C VAL A 196 -19.47 0.68 -15.51
N THR A 197 -19.37 0.40 -16.80
CA THR A 197 -18.79 -0.84 -17.29
C THR A 197 -18.12 -0.60 -18.62
N THR A 198 -17.12 -1.43 -18.88
CA THR A 198 -16.55 -1.59 -20.22
C THR A 198 -16.65 -3.05 -20.62
N ASP A 199 -16.73 -3.30 -21.93
CA ASP A 199 -16.69 -4.66 -22.45
C ASP A 199 -15.41 -4.89 -23.26
N ARG A 200 -14.92 -6.13 -23.23
CA ARG A 200 -13.69 -6.50 -23.95
C ARG A 200 -13.82 -6.39 -25.47
N GLU A 201 -15.05 -6.39 -25.99
CA GLU A 201 -15.32 -6.21 -27.42
C GLU A 201 -15.23 -4.74 -27.84
N ASN A 202 -15.14 -3.81 -26.89
CA ASN A 202 -14.79 -2.43 -27.21
C ASN A 202 -13.41 -2.41 -27.88
N PRO A 203 -13.27 -1.84 -29.10
CA PRO A 203 -12.00 -1.78 -29.82
C PRO A 203 -10.92 -1.04 -29.04
N ASN A 204 -11.30 -0.18 -28.10
CA ASN A 204 -10.38 0.55 -27.26
C ASN A 204 -9.88 -0.29 -26.08
N PHE A 205 -10.60 -1.33 -25.62
CA PHE A 205 -10.24 -2.12 -24.43
C PHE A 205 -8.80 -2.68 -24.49
N LYS A 206 -8.31 -3.05 -25.68
CA LYS A 206 -6.92 -3.50 -25.86
C LYS A 206 -5.89 -2.47 -25.44
N TYR A 207 -6.15 -1.18 -25.68
CA TYR A 207 -5.24 -0.09 -25.29
C TYR A 207 -5.18 0.07 -23.77
N TYR A 208 -6.30 -0.17 -23.07
CA TYR A 208 -6.36 -0.12 -21.60
C TYR A 208 -5.44 -1.20 -21.04
N VAL A 209 -5.59 -2.42 -21.55
CA VAL A 209 -4.73 -3.54 -21.15
C VAL A 209 -3.25 -3.24 -21.47
N TYR A 210 -2.93 -2.70 -22.65
CA TYR A 210 -1.54 -2.38 -22.99
C TYR A 210 -0.94 -1.30 -22.08
N ILE A 211 -1.71 -0.25 -21.76
CA ILE A 211 -1.25 0.83 -20.89
C ILE A 211 -1.05 0.31 -19.46
N THR A 212 -2.01 -0.43 -18.91
CA THR A 212 -1.89 -0.98 -17.56
C THR A 212 -0.76 -2.01 -17.46
N VAL A 213 -0.56 -2.86 -18.47
CA VAL A 213 0.59 -3.79 -18.51
C VAL A 213 1.91 -3.02 -18.60
N ALA A 214 1.99 -1.98 -19.44
CA ALA A 214 3.18 -1.15 -19.53
C ALA A 214 3.48 -0.45 -18.19
N GLU A 215 2.46 0.05 -17.49
CA GLU A 215 2.58 0.64 -16.16
C GLU A 215 3.12 -0.36 -15.13
N ILE A 216 2.56 -1.59 -15.08
CA ILE A 216 3.05 -2.66 -14.22
C ILE A 216 4.53 -2.96 -14.52
N MET A 217 4.91 -3.04 -15.79
CA MET A 217 6.30 -3.30 -16.18
C MET A 217 7.24 -2.18 -15.74
N ILE A 218 6.84 -0.92 -15.95
CA ILE A 218 7.60 0.25 -15.47
C ILE A 218 7.75 0.16 -13.96
N LEU A 219 6.66 -0.11 -13.22
CA LEU A 219 6.69 -0.21 -11.76
C LEU A 219 7.64 -1.32 -11.26
N ILE A 220 7.60 -2.50 -11.88
CA ILE A 220 8.53 -3.61 -11.57
C ILE A 220 9.98 -3.22 -11.85
N ILE A 221 10.25 -2.61 -13.00
CA ILE A 221 11.59 -2.13 -13.33
C ILE A 221 12.08 -1.16 -12.26
N ASN A 222 11.22 -0.26 -11.77
CA ASN A 222 11.60 0.71 -10.74
C ASN A 222 11.88 0.05 -9.39
N ILE A 223 11.06 -0.93 -9.00
CA ILE A 223 11.26 -1.72 -7.79
C ILE A 223 12.62 -2.43 -7.81
N ILE A 224 13.16 -2.76 -8.99
CA ILE A 224 14.47 -3.39 -9.12
C ILE A 224 15.58 -2.35 -9.25
N VAL A 225 15.44 -1.39 -10.16
CA VAL A 225 16.48 -0.43 -10.53
C VAL A 225 16.77 0.53 -9.38
N VAL A 226 15.76 1.09 -8.72
CA VAL A 226 15.98 2.11 -7.68
C VAL A 226 16.79 1.54 -6.50
N PRO A 227 16.46 0.38 -5.90
CA PRO A 227 17.29 -0.22 -4.87
C PRO A 227 18.66 -0.68 -5.36
N THR A 228 18.75 -1.23 -6.58
CA THR A 228 20.03 -1.70 -7.15
C THR A 228 21.01 -0.56 -7.36
N VAL A 229 20.55 0.53 -7.96
CA VAL A 229 21.34 1.76 -8.14
C VAL A 229 21.72 2.34 -6.78
N SER A 230 20.76 2.39 -5.85
CA SER A 230 21.01 2.85 -4.47
C SER A 230 22.11 2.03 -3.81
N PHE A 231 22.02 0.70 -3.85
CA PHE A 231 23.01 -0.19 -3.27
C PHE A 231 24.38 -0.06 -3.93
N HIS A 232 24.42 0.04 -5.27
CA HIS A 232 25.67 0.20 -6.00
C HIS A 232 26.40 1.50 -5.62
N PHE A 233 25.69 2.63 -5.60
CA PHE A 233 26.27 3.91 -5.20
C PHE A 233 26.71 3.92 -3.73
N LEU A 234 25.92 3.31 -2.84
CA LEU A 234 26.26 3.22 -1.43
C LEU A 234 27.49 2.33 -1.18
N SER A 235 27.60 1.21 -1.91
CA SER A 235 28.71 0.27 -1.81
C SER A 235 30.01 0.86 -2.34
N LYS A 236 29.96 1.53 -3.51
CA LYS A 236 31.14 2.15 -4.13
C LYS A 236 31.72 3.30 -3.31
N ASN A 237 30.88 4.07 -2.63
CA ASN A 237 31.30 5.20 -1.81
C ASN A 237 31.57 4.83 -0.34
N ARG A 238 31.63 3.53 0.00
CA ARG A 238 31.89 3.05 1.38
C ARG A 238 33.33 3.33 1.83
N THR A 239 34.28 3.34 0.90
CA THR A 239 35.72 3.46 1.19
C THR A 239 36.18 4.89 1.50
N GLU A 240 35.38 5.91 1.19
CA GLU A 240 35.76 7.33 1.35
C GLU A 240 35.15 8.00 2.58
N LYS A 241 34.32 7.31 3.37
CA LYS A 241 33.42 7.94 4.35
C LYS A 241 33.62 7.43 5.78
N SER A 242 33.51 8.34 6.75
CA SER A 242 33.49 8.07 8.19
C SER A 242 32.45 7.00 8.55
N GLU A 243 32.75 6.17 9.54
CA GLU A 243 31.89 5.09 10.06
C GLU A 243 30.44 5.55 10.35
N LYS A 244 30.28 6.77 10.89
CA LYS A 244 28.97 7.39 11.13
C LYS A 244 28.15 7.58 9.86
N LEU A 245 28.80 7.93 8.75
CA LEU A 245 28.12 8.17 7.47
C LEU A 245 27.77 6.84 6.77
N ALA A 246 28.62 5.82 6.92
CA ALA A 246 28.30 4.46 6.48
C ALA A 246 27.07 3.88 7.20
N GLN A 247 26.94 4.13 8.51
CA GLN A 247 25.77 3.73 9.29
C GLN A 247 24.49 4.46 8.83
N ALA A 248 24.56 5.78 8.61
CA ALA A 248 23.43 6.56 8.11
C ALA A 248 22.95 6.09 6.72
N HIS A 249 23.88 5.70 5.85
CA HIS A 249 23.57 5.10 4.55
C HIS A 249 22.87 3.75 4.66
N LYS A 250 23.35 2.85 5.53
CA LYS A 250 22.71 1.53 5.79
C LYS A 250 21.26 1.72 6.24
N GLN A 251 21.02 2.63 7.17
CA GLN A 251 19.68 2.95 7.67
C GLN A 251 18.78 3.50 6.55
N THR A 252 19.31 4.38 5.69
CA THR A 252 18.56 4.93 4.55
C THR A 252 18.14 3.85 3.56
N LEU A 253 19.01 2.86 3.30
CA LEU A 253 18.68 1.74 2.41
C LEU A 253 17.62 0.80 3.01
N GLN A 254 17.72 0.49 4.31
CA GLN A 254 16.71 -0.32 5.00
C GLN A 254 15.32 0.31 4.91
N VAL A 255 15.26 1.63 5.13
CA VAL A 255 14.03 2.42 4.97
C VAL A 255 13.48 2.34 3.55
N LEU A 256 14.36 2.46 2.55
CA LEU A 256 13.99 2.39 1.13
C LEU A 256 13.35 1.03 0.79
N VAL A 257 13.99 -0.07 1.20
CA VAL A 257 13.50 -1.43 0.96
C VAL A 257 12.15 -1.65 1.65
N PHE A 258 11.99 -1.16 2.88
CA PHE A 258 10.74 -1.30 3.62
C PHE A 258 9.58 -0.56 2.95
N GLN A 259 9.78 0.70 2.54
CA GLN A 259 8.75 1.46 1.84
C GLN A 259 8.38 0.83 0.49
N LEU A 260 9.37 0.26 -0.21
CA LEU A 260 9.14 -0.43 -1.46
C LEU A 260 8.30 -1.69 -1.28
N ALA A 261 8.56 -2.48 -0.23
CA ALA A 261 7.77 -3.65 0.09
C ALA A 261 6.30 -3.30 0.34
N ILE A 262 6.04 -2.21 1.06
CA ILE A 262 4.69 -1.69 1.28
C ILE A 262 4.03 -1.32 -0.05
N HIS A 263 4.74 -0.63 -0.94
CA HIS A 263 4.20 -0.30 -2.26
C HIS A 263 3.91 -1.54 -3.13
N CYS A 264 4.76 -2.58 -3.06
CA CYS A 264 4.51 -3.85 -3.74
C CYS A 264 3.22 -4.52 -3.27
N ILE A 265 3.00 -4.58 -1.95
CA ILE A 265 1.86 -5.27 -1.34
C ILE A 265 0.57 -4.48 -1.54
N PHE A 266 0.61 -3.17 -1.29
CA PHE A 266 -0.60 -2.35 -1.21
C PHE A 266 -0.99 -1.68 -2.54
N HIS A 267 -0.10 -1.67 -3.54
CA HIS A 267 -0.37 -1.06 -4.84
C HIS A 267 -0.15 -2.02 -6.01
N LEU A 268 1.06 -2.59 -6.16
CA LEU A 268 1.36 -3.47 -7.30
C LEU A 268 0.52 -4.75 -7.30
N LEU A 269 0.36 -5.40 -6.13
CA LEU A 269 -0.43 -6.63 -6.03
C LEU A 269 -1.90 -6.43 -6.44
N PRO A 270 -2.67 -5.46 -5.89
CA PRO A 270 -4.01 -5.15 -6.39
C PRO A 270 -4.04 -4.89 -7.90
N LEU A 271 -3.11 -4.08 -8.42
CA LEU A 271 -3.06 -3.73 -9.84
C LEU A 271 -2.87 -4.97 -10.73
N VAL A 272 -1.98 -5.90 -10.34
CA VAL A 272 -1.79 -7.18 -11.02
C VAL A 272 -3.05 -8.03 -10.93
N CYS A 273 -3.69 -8.13 -9.76
CA CYS A 273 -4.92 -8.91 -9.59
C CYS A 273 -6.06 -8.40 -10.48
N PHE A 274 -6.28 -7.08 -10.56
CA PHE A 274 -7.32 -6.50 -11.42
C PHE A 274 -7.01 -6.69 -12.90
N THR A 275 -5.76 -6.48 -13.31
CA THR A 275 -5.33 -6.65 -14.70
C THR A 275 -5.46 -8.12 -15.12
N TRP A 276 -5.02 -9.04 -14.27
CA TRP A 276 -5.19 -10.48 -14.48
C TRP A 276 -6.67 -10.86 -14.63
N SER A 277 -7.52 -10.38 -13.72
CA SER A 277 -8.97 -10.63 -13.79
C SER A 277 -9.60 -10.13 -15.08
N ALA A 278 -9.22 -8.92 -15.53
CA ALA A 278 -9.69 -8.34 -16.78
C ALA A 278 -9.25 -9.17 -18.01
N ILE A 279 -8.03 -9.71 -18.01
CA ILE A 279 -7.49 -10.53 -19.12
C ILE A 279 -8.11 -11.93 -19.13
N PHE A 280 -8.21 -12.59 -17.97
CA PHE A 280 -8.57 -14.01 -17.86
C PHE A 280 -10.03 -14.28 -17.47
N ARG A 281 -10.85 -13.24 -17.28
CA ARG A 281 -12.27 -13.34 -16.87
C ARG A 281 -12.44 -14.13 -15.57
N THR A 282 -11.66 -13.77 -14.56
CA THR A 282 -11.73 -14.41 -13.25
C THR A 282 -13.11 -14.19 -12.62
N LYS A 283 -13.73 -15.27 -12.14
CA LYS A 283 -15.05 -15.25 -11.48
C LYS A 283 -14.98 -15.03 -9.96
N ASN A 284 -13.76 -14.98 -9.41
CA ASN A 284 -13.52 -14.92 -7.99
C ASN A 284 -13.69 -13.48 -7.48
N ILE A 285 -14.91 -13.15 -7.04
CA ILE A 285 -15.25 -11.85 -6.48
C ILE A 285 -14.53 -11.58 -5.15
N ALA A 286 -14.21 -12.61 -4.36
CA ALA A 286 -13.47 -12.47 -3.11
C ALA A 286 -12.05 -11.93 -3.37
N LEU A 287 -11.35 -12.45 -4.37
CA LEU A 287 -10.04 -11.97 -4.79
C LEU A 287 -10.07 -10.47 -5.14
N LEU A 288 -11.10 -10.04 -5.88
CA LEU A 288 -11.25 -8.66 -6.31
C LEU A 288 -11.62 -7.73 -5.16
N SER A 289 -12.52 -8.16 -4.28
CA SER A 289 -12.95 -7.40 -3.09
C SER A 289 -11.79 -7.21 -2.11
N VAL A 290 -11.01 -8.28 -1.86
CA VAL A 290 -9.80 -8.20 -1.04
C VAL A 290 -8.76 -7.29 -1.70
N GLY A 291 -8.59 -7.38 -3.02
CA GLY A 291 -7.73 -6.47 -3.78
C GLY A 291 -8.12 -5.00 -3.60
N LEU A 292 -9.42 -4.67 -3.67
CA LEU A 292 -9.93 -3.31 -3.45
C LEU A 292 -9.67 -2.85 -2.02
N LEU A 293 -9.86 -3.74 -1.04
CA LEU A 293 -9.62 -3.43 0.37
C LEU A 293 -8.15 -3.14 0.66
N ILE A 294 -7.24 -3.96 0.10
CA ILE A 294 -5.79 -3.73 0.19
C ILE A 294 -5.44 -2.38 -0.44
N TRP A 295 -6.04 -2.05 -1.59
CA TRP A 295 -5.79 -0.78 -2.26
C TRP A 295 -6.30 0.41 -1.45
N ALA A 296 -7.47 0.27 -0.79
CA ALA A 296 -8.01 1.29 0.10
C ALA A 296 -7.06 1.61 1.27
N LEU A 297 -6.37 0.60 1.81
CA LEU A 297 -5.42 0.74 2.92
C LEU A 297 -4.04 1.26 2.51
N HIS A 298 -3.77 1.43 1.21
CA HIS A 298 -2.46 1.84 0.70
C HIS A 298 -1.97 3.17 1.30
N GLY A 299 -2.87 4.14 1.48
CA GLY A 299 -2.52 5.45 2.04
C GLY A 299 -2.02 5.36 3.48
N ALA A 300 -2.79 4.69 4.35
CA ALA A 300 -2.40 4.49 5.73
C ALA A 300 -1.13 3.63 5.85
N ALA A 301 -0.99 2.58 5.03
CA ALA A 301 0.20 1.73 5.04
C ALA A 301 1.47 2.51 4.66
N CYS A 302 1.41 3.34 3.62
CA CYS A 302 2.52 4.21 3.22
C CYS A 302 2.85 5.26 4.30
N THR A 303 1.84 5.83 4.94
CA THR A 303 1.99 6.81 6.01
C THR A 303 2.59 6.19 7.28
N LEU A 304 2.13 4.99 7.66
CA LEU A 304 2.72 4.24 8.75
C LEU A 304 4.17 3.88 8.44
N ALA A 305 4.44 3.45 7.21
CA ALA A 305 5.80 3.15 6.78
C ALA A 305 6.71 4.37 6.84
N LEU A 306 6.18 5.57 6.56
CA LEU A 306 6.89 6.82 6.75
C LEU A 306 7.23 7.08 8.22
N ILE A 307 6.31 6.89 9.15
CA ILE A 307 6.57 7.04 10.59
C ILE A 307 7.67 6.08 11.04
N LEU A 308 7.53 4.79 10.68
CA LEU A 308 8.49 3.74 11.02
C LEU A 308 9.86 3.99 10.39
N ALA A 309 9.90 4.53 9.18
CA ALA A 309 11.15 4.84 8.50
C ALA A 309 11.96 5.98 9.14
N ASN A 310 11.29 6.95 9.77
CA ASN A 310 11.95 8.16 10.27
C ASN A 310 12.20 8.06 11.78
N LYS A 311 13.47 7.91 12.18
CA LYS A 311 13.89 7.89 13.59
C LYS A 311 13.24 8.99 14.47
N PRO A 312 13.23 10.29 14.09
CA PRO A 312 12.59 11.31 14.93
C PRO A 312 11.07 11.10 15.08
N PHE A 313 10.43 10.48 14.08
CA PHE A 313 8.99 10.20 14.12
C PHE A 313 8.74 9.01 15.05
N ARG A 314 9.46 7.89 14.85
CA ARG A 314 9.39 6.72 15.74
C ARG A 314 9.50 7.07 17.22
N LEU A 315 10.51 7.86 17.59
CA LEU A 315 10.74 8.25 18.99
C LEU A 315 9.60 9.09 19.55
N THR A 316 9.04 9.98 18.73
CA THR A 316 7.90 10.83 19.11
C THR A 316 6.66 9.97 19.33
N THR A 317 6.32 9.12 18.36
CA THR A 317 5.17 8.23 18.43
C THR A 317 5.25 7.25 19.59
N ALA A 318 6.43 6.66 19.83
CA ALA A 318 6.64 5.78 20.98
C ALA A 318 6.44 6.51 22.32
N THR A 319 6.78 7.80 22.40
CA THR A 319 6.58 8.62 23.60
C THR A 319 5.10 8.93 23.82
N HIS A 320 4.37 9.30 22.76
CA HIS A 320 2.93 9.53 22.83
C HIS A 320 2.18 8.26 23.25
N LEU A 321 2.47 7.13 22.59
CA LEU A 321 1.86 5.82 22.93
C LEU A 321 2.08 5.43 24.40
N LYS A 322 3.30 5.63 24.93
CA LYS A 322 3.59 5.37 26.35
C LYS A 322 2.79 6.27 27.29
N THR A 323 2.65 7.55 26.93
CA THR A 323 1.93 8.54 27.73
C THR A 323 0.43 8.24 27.74
N ASP A 324 -0.15 7.92 26.58
CA ASP A 324 -1.56 7.57 26.43
C ASP A 324 -1.90 6.26 27.18
N LEU A 325 -1.05 5.25 27.06
CA LEU A 325 -1.22 3.99 27.81
C LEU A 325 -1.13 4.21 29.33
N ALA A 326 -0.22 5.08 29.79
CA ALA A 326 -0.12 5.44 31.20
C ALA A 326 -1.35 6.24 31.70
N ALA A 327 -1.97 7.06 30.84
CA ALA A 327 -3.18 7.81 31.17
C ALA A 327 -4.45 6.93 31.21
N ILE A 328 -4.52 5.89 30.35
CA ILE A 328 -5.66 4.97 30.26
C ILE A 328 -5.57 3.82 31.28
N GLY A 329 -4.37 3.42 31.69
CA GLY A 329 -4.13 2.34 32.66
C GLY A 329 -4.99 2.40 33.93
N PRO A 330 -5.13 3.57 34.60
CA PRO A 330 -5.99 3.71 35.78
C PRO A 330 -7.49 3.48 35.52
N TYR A 331 -7.97 3.70 34.29
CA TYR A 331 -9.37 3.52 33.90
C TYR A 331 -9.66 2.07 33.49
N LEU A 332 -8.72 1.39 32.84
CA LEU A 332 -8.83 -0.03 32.50
C LEU A 332 -8.77 -0.93 33.75
N LEU A 333 -7.99 -0.55 34.76
CA LEU A 333 -7.88 -1.26 36.04
C LEU A 333 -9.12 -1.12 36.95
N LYS A 334 -10.08 -0.25 36.60
CA LYS A 334 -11.35 -0.08 37.34
C LYS A 334 -12.51 -0.89 36.76
N SER A 335 -12.34 -1.58 35.63
CA SER A 335 -13.37 -2.48 35.09
C SER A 335 -13.22 -3.88 35.70
N PRO A 336 -14.17 -4.35 36.53
CA PRO A 336 -14.10 -5.69 37.11
C PRO A 336 -14.31 -6.72 36.01
N GLY A 337 -13.23 -7.40 35.61
CA GLY A 337 -13.25 -8.47 34.60
C GLY A 337 -12.23 -8.33 33.46
N PHE A 338 -11.53 -7.20 33.32
CA PHE A 338 -10.60 -6.97 32.19
C PHE A 338 -9.12 -7.31 32.50
N VAL A 339 -8.78 -7.47 33.78
CA VAL A 339 -7.39 -7.58 34.25
C VAL A 339 -6.74 -8.93 33.88
N ASP A 340 -7.52 -10.01 33.76
CA ASP A 340 -6.94 -11.34 33.51
C ASP A 340 -6.71 -11.67 32.02
N GLN A 341 -7.22 -10.87 31.08
CA GLN A 341 -7.05 -11.13 29.64
C GLN A 341 -6.06 -10.20 28.92
N CYS A 342 -5.77 -9.01 29.45
CA CYS A 342 -4.99 -7.99 28.72
C CYS A 342 -3.53 -7.83 29.15
N GLN A 343 -3.09 -8.39 30.29
CA GLN A 343 -1.67 -8.29 30.69
C GLN A 343 -0.70 -9.07 29.79
N ASN A 344 -1.20 -9.96 28.92
CA ASN A 344 -0.40 -10.74 27.98
C ASN A 344 -0.61 -10.37 26.48
N LYS A 345 -1.31 -9.28 26.17
CA LYS A 345 -1.47 -8.81 24.78
C LYS A 345 -0.96 -7.38 24.65
N PHE A 346 0.34 -7.27 24.37
CA PHE A 346 0.96 -6.06 23.84
C PHE A 346 0.10 -5.48 22.69
N SER A 347 -0.02 -4.15 22.65
CA SER A 347 -0.64 -3.45 21.52
C SER A 347 0.03 -3.89 20.21
N PRO A 348 -0.74 -4.19 19.14
CA PRO A 348 -0.18 -4.56 17.84
C PRO A 348 0.86 -3.56 17.34
N MET A 349 0.69 -2.28 17.69
CA MET A 349 1.59 -1.21 17.29
C MET A 349 2.92 -1.27 18.06
N SER A 350 2.91 -1.53 19.38
CA SER A 350 4.15 -1.72 20.15
C SER A 350 4.95 -2.94 19.67
N LEU A 351 4.28 -4.03 19.29
CA LEU A 351 4.94 -5.22 18.75
C LEU A 351 5.55 -4.96 17.37
N ILE A 352 4.90 -4.14 16.52
CA ILE A 352 5.44 -3.71 15.23
C ILE A 352 6.68 -2.82 15.43
N PHE A 353 6.65 -1.89 16.39
CA PHE A 353 7.80 -1.07 16.73
C PHE A 353 8.96 -1.91 17.29
N GLU A 354 8.70 -2.88 18.16
CA GLU A 354 9.71 -3.80 18.71
C GLU A 354 10.24 -4.79 17.66
N CYS A 355 9.41 -5.28 16.72
CA CYS A 355 9.88 -6.08 15.59
C CYS A 355 10.71 -5.24 14.62
N PHE A 356 10.34 -3.98 14.38
CA PHE A 356 11.10 -3.09 13.50
C PHE A 356 12.41 -2.66 14.14
N ASP A 357 12.39 -2.26 15.41
CA ASP A 357 13.61 -1.98 16.17
C ASP A 357 14.42 -3.27 16.34
N GLY A 358 13.83 -4.44 16.56
CA GLY A 358 14.53 -5.72 16.54
C GLY A 358 15.19 -6.04 15.20
N PHE A 359 14.55 -5.74 14.07
CA PHE A 359 15.13 -5.87 12.72
C PHE A 359 16.27 -4.86 12.47
N VAL A 360 16.16 -3.65 13.02
CA VAL A 360 17.17 -2.59 12.93
C VAL A 360 18.36 -2.87 13.87
N TRP A 361 18.11 -3.30 15.11
CA TRP A 361 19.07 -3.49 16.20
C TRP A 361 19.73 -4.88 16.22
N ALA A 362 19.06 -5.96 15.78
CA ALA A 362 19.71 -7.26 15.58
C ALA A 362 20.85 -7.18 14.53
N ASN A 363 20.89 -6.09 13.77
CA ASN A 363 21.90 -5.76 12.78
C ASN A 363 22.90 -4.69 13.23
N GLU A 364 22.78 -4.17 14.46
CA GLU A 364 23.75 -3.28 15.13
C GLU A 364 24.71 -4.05 16.05
N SER A 365 24.38 -5.30 16.45
CA SER A 365 25.25 -6.18 17.24
C SER A 365 25.98 -7.26 16.45
N ALA A 366 25.73 -7.38 15.14
CA ALA A 366 26.36 -8.39 14.30
C ALA A 366 27.61 -7.80 13.61
N ASP A 367 28.74 -7.91 14.30
CA ASP A 367 30.05 -7.75 13.71
C ASP A 367 30.28 -8.87 12.67
N PHE A 368 30.90 -8.49 11.56
CA PHE A 368 30.86 -9.24 10.30
C PHE A 368 31.90 -10.37 10.33
N SER A 369 31.51 -11.59 10.70
CA SER A 369 32.23 -12.82 10.34
C SER A 369 31.33 -14.05 10.50
N SER A 370 30.96 -14.63 9.35
CA SER A 370 30.32 -15.95 9.19
C SER A 370 28.85 -16.09 9.60
N VAL A 371 28.16 -16.99 8.89
CA VAL A 371 26.78 -17.46 9.07
C VAL A 371 25.70 -16.68 8.29
N LEU A 372 25.70 -16.85 6.97
CA LEU A 372 24.47 -16.78 6.17
C LEU A 372 24.40 -17.86 5.09
N PHE A 373 24.83 -19.09 5.43
CA PHE A 373 24.68 -20.24 4.52
C PHE A 373 24.22 -21.55 5.16
N HIS A 374 23.77 -21.59 6.42
CA HIS A 374 23.39 -22.90 6.98
C HIS A 374 22.20 -23.04 7.95
N LYS A 375 21.42 -22.00 8.28
CA LYS A 375 20.23 -22.19 9.12
C LYS A 375 19.09 -21.27 8.70
N ASN A 376 18.12 -21.81 7.95
CA ASN A 376 16.68 -21.57 8.11
C ASN A 376 15.86 -22.30 7.00
N LEU A 377 16.09 -23.59 6.85
CA LEU A 377 15.13 -24.55 6.31
C LEU A 377 14.84 -25.53 7.45
N ARG A 378 13.85 -25.22 8.29
CA ARG A 378 13.10 -26.11 9.20
C ARG A 378 12.35 -25.23 10.20
N MET A 379 11.09 -24.94 9.92
CA MET A 379 10.05 -24.73 10.93
C MET A 379 8.69 -24.92 10.25
N PHE A 380 8.35 -26.17 10.00
CA PHE A 380 6.99 -26.68 10.05
C PHE A 380 7.04 -27.91 10.97
N GLU A 381 6.00 -28.01 11.80
CA GLU A 381 5.61 -29.11 12.70
C GLU A 381 5.96 -29.06 14.20
N PRO A 382 5.04 -29.58 15.04
CA PRO A 382 4.78 -29.14 16.41
C PRO A 382 5.06 -30.24 17.45
N GLU A 383 4.66 -29.95 18.70
CA GLU A 383 4.54 -30.84 19.88
C GLU A 383 5.63 -30.75 20.97
N ALA A 384 5.21 -30.15 22.08
CA ALA A 384 5.06 -30.73 23.41
C ALA A 384 6.27 -31.26 24.22
N LEU A 385 6.27 -30.84 25.51
CA LEU A 385 6.96 -31.42 26.69
C LEU A 385 8.49 -31.35 26.72
N PHE A 386 9.20 -31.29 27.85
CA PHE A 386 9.01 -30.98 29.27
C PHE A 386 10.46 -31.13 29.84
N VAL A 387 10.68 -30.74 31.11
CA VAL A 387 11.86 -31.09 31.95
C VAL A 387 13.03 -30.08 32.03
N CYS A 388 13.00 -29.36 33.16
CA CYS A 388 14.03 -29.05 34.16
C CYS A 388 15.44 -28.56 33.76
N ARG A 389 15.91 -27.38 34.21
CA ARG A 389 16.36 -26.95 35.57
C ARG A 389 17.80 -27.36 35.91
N LEU A 390 18.54 -26.40 36.49
CA LEU A 390 19.81 -26.46 37.26
C LEU A 390 21.12 -26.21 36.46
N VAL A 391 21.78 -25.04 36.62
CA VAL A 391 22.74 -24.63 37.70
C VAL A 391 24.12 -25.26 37.43
N THR A 392 25.19 -24.52 37.08
CA THR A 392 26.10 -23.69 37.91
C THR A 392 27.04 -22.83 37.01
N LYS A 393 27.24 -21.52 37.21
CA LYS A 393 28.39 -20.86 37.91
C LYS A 393 29.74 -21.58 37.71
N PHE A 394 30.74 -21.10 36.95
CA PHE A 394 31.77 -20.03 37.19
C PHE A 394 33.11 -20.55 36.54
N PRO A 395 34.28 -19.85 36.54
CA PRO A 395 34.70 -18.53 36.02
C PRO A 395 35.78 -18.62 34.89
N ARG A 396 36.19 -17.44 34.40
CA ARG A 396 37.35 -17.17 33.52
C ARG A 396 38.72 -17.49 34.15
N ALA A 397 39.69 -17.86 33.30
CA ALA A 397 41.15 -17.55 33.27
C ALA A 397 41.83 -18.65 32.41
N ASN A 398 42.78 -18.46 31.50
CA ASN A 398 43.65 -17.36 31.06
C ASN A 398 43.71 -17.35 29.53
#